data_AF-A0A7W0ZYI3-F1
#
_entry.id   AF-A0A7W0ZYI3-F1
#
_cell.length_a   1.000
_cell.length_b   1.000
_cell.length_c   1.000
_cell.angle_alpha   90.00
_cell.angle_beta   90.00
_cell.angle_gamma   90.00
#
_symmetry.space_group_name_H-M   'P 1'
#
loop_
_entity.id
_entity.type
_entity.pdbx_description
1 polymer ?
#
loop_
_entity_poly.entity_id
_entity_poly.type
_entity_poly.pdbx_seq_one_letter_code
_entity_poly.pdbx_strand_id
1 'polypeptide(L)'
;MRMVFALALAGCATTASPSPTPVLANSTPRGSVSTGALFTIEPAALGPIRADTPATDEAIQAAVGSRYQVKSVDDRGIELHVLLGEELLFYVIPNDDGSLFNVHCTSPKVAIAEHPEWIIGAPFQNSAPLTACECWGTRPMCFRSGDHVAVGFQIACDNLDSPAGRKALEGVRIQRAVWNPVPFGGPSSGTSSPPPSKSLLVPP
;
A
#
# COMPACT_ATOMS: atom_id res chain seq x y z
N MET A 1 -43.58 -24.65 -39.49
CA MET A 1 -44.30 -24.89 -38.22
C MET A 1 -44.41 -23.57 -37.47
N ARG A 2 -45.62 -23.02 -37.39
CA ARG A 2 -46.10 -21.85 -36.60
C ARG A 2 -47.20 -22.45 -35.69
N MET A 3 -47.53 -22.06 -34.46
CA MET A 3 -47.33 -20.91 -33.58
C MET A 3 -47.65 -21.43 -32.16
N VAL A 4 -46.87 -21.06 -31.13
CA VAL A 4 -47.24 -20.16 -30.00
C VAL A 4 -48.13 -20.78 -28.91
N PHE A 5 -47.52 -20.89 -27.72
CA PHE A 5 -48.17 -21.09 -26.42
C PHE A 5 -48.76 -19.78 -25.91
N ALA A 6 -49.98 -19.87 -25.37
CA ALA A 6 -50.62 -18.82 -24.60
C ALA A 6 -50.25 -18.92 -23.12
N LEU A 7 -50.08 -17.80 -22.42
CA LEU A 7 -50.33 -17.73 -20.98
C LEU A 7 -50.84 -16.36 -20.56
N ALA A 8 -51.81 -16.44 -19.65
CA ALA A 8 -52.78 -15.44 -19.29
C ALA A 8 -52.24 -14.34 -18.35
N LEU A 9 -52.82 -13.15 -18.50
CA LEU A 9 -52.73 -12.00 -17.62
C LEU A 9 -54.01 -11.89 -16.77
N ALA A 10 -53.87 -11.78 -15.46
CA ALA A 10 -54.81 -11.19 -14.51
C ALA A 10 -53.90 -10.60 -13.39
N GLY A 11 -53.85 -9.31 -13.04
CA GLY A 11 -54.94 -8.39 -12.62
C GLY A 11 -55.29 -8.69 -11.16
N CYS A 12 -55.23 -7.83 -10.14
CA CYS A 12 -55.13 -6.37 -9.99
C CYS A 12 -54.58 -5.98 -8.59
N ALA A 13 -54.23 -4.70 -8.45
CA ALA A 13 -53.78 -3.89 -7.30
C ALA A 13 -54.51 -4.13 -5.94
N THR A 14 -54.06 -3.68 -4.74
CA THR A 14 -53.85 -2.26 -4.37
C THR A 14 -53.20 -2.10 -2.96
N THR A 15 -52.28 -1.12 -2.86
CA THR A 15 -51.93 -0.19 -1.73
C THR A 15 -51.63 -0.66 -0.30
N ALA A 16 -50.37 -0.40 0.11
CA ALA A 16 -50.06 0.27 1.39
C ALA A 16 -48.72 1.04 1.26
N SER A 17 -48.76 2.37 1.36
CA SER A 17 -47.57 3.23 1.53
C SER A 17 -47.23 3.34 3.02
N PRO A 18 -45.95 3.22 3.39
CA PRO A 18 -45.40 3.94 4.52
C PRO A 18 -44.40 5.01 4.07
N SER A 19 -44.57 6.21 4.61
CA SER A 19 -43.69 7.37 4.45
C SER A 19 -42.22 7.04 4.78
N PRO A 20 -41.22 7.58 4.06
CA PRO A 20 -39.82 7.40 4.42
C PRO A 20 -39.46 8.27 5.62
N THR A 21 -39.13 7.63 6.73
CA THR A 21 -38.40 8.25 7.84
C THR A 21 -36.97 8.58 7.39
N PRO A 22 -36.44 9.79 7.63
CA PRO A 22 -35.03 10.06 7.39
C PRO A 22 -34.21 9.34 8.49
N VAL A 23 -33.72 8.15 8.18
CA VAL A 23 -32.71 7.50 9.02
C VAL A 23 -31.40 8.22 8.74
N LEU A 24 -30.86 8.87 9.78
CA LEU A 24 -29.48 9.36 9.82
C LEU A 24 -28.56 8.30 9.21
N ALA A 25 -27.89 8.65 8.11
CA ALA A 25 -26.77 7.89 7.58
C ALA A 25 -25.62 7.97 8.58
N ASN A 26 -25.66 7.08 9.57
CA ASN A 26 -24.60 6.92 10.54
C ASN A 26 -23.59 5.93 9.94
N SER A 27 -22.41 6.48 9.66
CA SER A 27 -21.11 5.80 9.59
C SER A 27 -21.04 4.53 8.74
N THR A 28 -20.60 4.72 7.49
CA THR A 28 -19.79 3.73 6.76
C THR A 28 -18.76 3.12 7.73
N PRO A 29 -18.67 1.79 7.86
CA PRO A 29 -17.57 1.20 8.60
C PRO A 29 -16.28 1.63 7.89
N ARG A 30 -15.39 2.32 8.61
CA ARG A 30 -13.99 2.50 8.19
C ARG A 30 -13.46 1.12 7.82
N GLY A 31 -12.85 1.04 6.64
CA GLY A 31 -12.43 -0.19 5.98
C GLY A 31 -11.84 -1.19 6.97
N SER A 32 -12.34 -2.41 6.88
CA SER A 32 -11.84 -3.55 7.66
C SER A 32 -10.33 -3.57 7.56
N VAL A 33 -9.66 -3.35 8.69
CA VAL A 33 -8.29 -3.82 8.89
C VAL A 33 -8.30 -5.28 8.44
N SER A 34 -7.44 -5.64 7.49
CA SER A 34 -7.30 -7.03 7.03
C SER A 34 -7.20 -7.91 8.27
N THR A 35 -8.11 -8.87 8.44
CA THR A 35 -8.27 -9.70 9.65
C THR A 35 -7.06 -10.60 9.95
N GLY A 36 -5.94 -10.43 9.23
CA GLY A 36 -4.64 -11.07 9.47
C GLY A 36 -3.43 -10.14 9.35
N ALA A 37 -3.61 -8.82 9.36
CA ALA A 37 -2.50 -7.87 9.35
C ALA A 37 -1.70 -7.98 10.66
N LEU A 38 -0.38 -8.12 10.53
CA LEU A 38 0.57 -8.13 11.65
C LEU A 38 1.12 -6.74 11.96
N PHE A 39 1.20 -5.89 10.93
CA PHE A 39 1.65 -4.52 10.99
C PHE A 39 0.73 -3.62 10.18
N THR A 40 0.75 -2.33 10.45
CA THR A 40 -0.04 -1.34 9.73
C THR A 40 0.83 -0.12 9.47
N ILE A 41 0.83 0.35 8.22
CA ILE A 41 1.39 1.62 7.82
C ILE A 41 0.37 2.71 8.19
N GLU A 42 0.77 3.59 9.08
CA GLU A 42 0.10 4.83 9.45
C GLU A 42 1.02 6.01 9.09
N PRO A 43 0.52 7.25 8.99
CA PRO A 43 1.36 8.40 8.65
C PRO A 43 2.63 8.51 9.51
N ALA A 44 2.50 8.29 10.82
CA ALA A 44 3.59 8.46 11.76
C ALA A 44 4.48 7.21 11.98
N ALA A 45 4.07 6.03 11.48
CA ALA A 45 4.72 4.78 11.84
C ALA A 45 4.39 3.59 10.92
N LEU A 46 5.28 2.61 10.86
CA LEU A 46 4.97 1.23 10.49
C LEU A 46 4.91 0.38 11.77
N GLY A 47 3.70 0.17 12.30
CA GLY A 47 3.52 -0.51 13.58
C GLY A 47 4.36 0.15 14.70
N PRO A 48 5.31 -0.57 15.32
CA PRO A 48 6.17 -0.01 16.36
C PRO A 48 7.34 0.84 15.82
N ILE A 49 7.62 0.81 14.52
CA ILE A 49 8.73 1.55 13.89
C ILE A 49 8.26 2.95 13.54
N ARG A 50 8.93 3.96 14.09
CA ARG A 50 8.63 5.39 13.96
C ARG A 50 9.80 6.12 13.31
N ALA A 51 9.59 7.37 12.91
CA ALA A 51 10.62 8.21 12.28
C ALA A 51 11.90 8.36 13.12
N ASP A 52 11.77 8.32 14.45
CA ASP A 52 12.85 8.43 15.43
C ASP A 52 13.43 7.09 15.88
N THR A 53 12.95 5.97 15.33
CA THR A 53 13.51 4.65 15.63
C THR A 53 14.89 4.53 15.00
N PRO A 54 15.96 4.26 15.79
CA PRO A 54 17.27 3.97 15.22
C PRO A 54 17.19 2.76 14.28
N ALA A 55 17.80 2.85 13.11
CA ALA A 55 17.84 1.77 12.14
C ALA A 55 19.05 0.87 12.41
N THR A 56 19.07 0.24 13.59
CA THR A 56 20.04 -0.79 13.99
C THR A 56 19.34 -2.11 14.29
N ASP A 57 20.06 -3.23 14.20
CA ASP A 57 19.52 -4.57 14.49
C ASP A 57 18.86 -4.61 15.88
N GLU A 58 19.50 -4.07 16.92
CA GLU A 58 18.97 -4.10 18.29
C GLU A 58 17.70 -3.25 18.43
N ALA A 59 17.69 -2.05 17.86
CA ALA A 59 16.56 -1.13 17.98
C ALA A 59 15.35 -1.66 17.21
N ILE A 60 15.56 -2.17 15.99
CA ILE A 60 14.48 -2.78 15.20
C ILE A 60 13.99 -4.06 15.88
N GLN A 61 14.89 -4.93 16.37
CA GLN A 61 14.51 -6.15 17.08
C GLN A 61 13.72 -5.87 18.36
N ALA A 62 14.11 -4.84 19.11
CA ALA A 62 13.38 -4.39 20.29
C ALA A 62 11.99 -3.84 19.94
N ALA A 63 11.87 -3.08 18.84
CA ALA A 63 10.60 -2.53 18.39
C ALA A 63 9.61 -3.61 17.95
N VAL A 64 10.05 -4.59 17.13
CA VAL A 64 9.15 -5.62 16.59
C VAL A 64 8.88 -6.77 17.57
N GLY A 65 9.77 -6.99 18.53
CA GLY A 65 9.67 -8.02 19.55
C GLY A 65 10.23 -9.39 19.12
N SER A 66 10.43 -10.27 20.09
CA SER A 66 11.18 -11.54 19.94
C SER A 66 10.52 -12.61 19.07
N ARG A 67 9.25 -12.42 18.67
CA ARG A 67 8.56 -13.36 17.77
C ARG A 67 9.04 -13.26 16.31
N TYR A 68 9.73 -12.17 15.97
CA TYR A 68 10.27 -11.94 14.63
C TYR A 68 11.77 -12.07 14.65
N GLN A 69 12.32 -12.44 13.50
CA GLN A 69 13.74 -12.45 13.27
C GLN A 69 14.13 -11.18 12.52
N VAL A 70 15.10 -10.43 13.05
CA VAL A 70 15.76 -9.34 12.33
C VAL A 70 17.09 -9.84 11.77
N LYS A 71 17.34 -9.61 10.48
CA LYS A 71 18.60 -9.95 9.82
C LYS A 71 19.13 -8.75 9.04
N SER A 72 20.36 -8.36 9.34
CA SER A 72 21.14 -7.51 8.44
C SER A 72 21.49 -8.28 7.16
N VAL A 73 21.16 -7.70 6.02
CA VAL A 73 21.59 -8.14 4.69
C VAL A 73 22.44 -7.03 4.09
N ASP A 74 23.66 -7.35 3.69
CA ASP A 74 24.60 -6.38 3.12
C ASP A 74 25.10 -6.88 1.77
N ASP A 75 24.18 -6.91 0.81
CA ASP A 75 24.54 -7.22 -0.58
C ASP A 75 24.92 -5.94 -1.35
N ARG A 76 24.28 -4.80 -1.03
CA ARG A 76 24.37 -3.53 -1.79
C ARG A 76 24.15 -2.28 -0.94
N GLY A 77 24.43 -2.39 0.36
CA GLY A 77 23.97 -1.46 1.38
C GLY A 77 23.20 -2.23 2.45
N ILE A 78 23.30 -1.76 3.69
CA ILE A 78 22.72 -2.44 4.85
C ILE A 78 21.19 -2.35 4.76
N GLU A 79 20.52 -3.50 4.70
CA GLU A 79 19.08 -3.62 4.85
C GLU A 79 18.77 -4.44 6.09
N LEU A 80 17.84 -4.01 6.94
CA LEU A 80 17.43 -4.77 8.12
C LEU A 80 16.11 -5.48 7.82
N HIS A 81 16.19 -6.76 7.50
CA HIS A 81 15.05 -7.60 7.11
C HIS A 81 14.31 -8.10 8.34
N VAL A 82 12.98 -7.91 8.39
CA VAL A 82 12.12 -8.42 9.46
C VAL A 82 11.29 -9.58 8.94
N LEU A 83 11.53 -10.76 9.50
CA LEU A 83 10.93 -12.02 9.07
C LEU A 83 10.03 -12.65 10.14
N LEU A 84 8.98 -13.35 9.68
CA LEU A 84 8.21 -14.30 10.50
C LEU A 84 8.42 -15.70 9.91
N GLY A 85 9.27 -16.50 10.56
CA GLY A 85 9.75 -17.74 9.96
C GLY A 85 10.59 -17.43 8.71
N GLU A 86 10.22 -17.96 7.56
CA GLU A 86 10.89 -17.71 6.28
C GLU A 86 10.28 -16.55 5.48
N GLU A 87 9.15 -15.99 5.94
CA GLU A 87 8.46 -14.92 5.22
C GLU A 87 9.08 -13.55 5.57
N LEU A 88 9.61 -12.85 4.56
CA LEU A 88 9.97 -11.45 4.68
C LEU A 88 8.72 -10.59 4.75
N LEU A 89 8.53 -9.89 5.87
CA LEU A 89 7.38 -9.00 6.05
C LEU A 89 7.68 -7.61 5.47
N PHE A 90 8.81 -7.05 5.88
CA PHE A 90 9.34 -5.78 5.43
C PHE A 90 10.84 -5.71 5.74
N TYR A 91 11.51 -4.72 5.16
CA TYR A 91 12.90 -4.41 5.47
C TYR A 91 13.09 -2.90 5.62
N VAL A 92 13.95 -2.53 6.56
CA VAL A 92 14.30 -1.15 6.89
C VAL A 92 15.54 -0.74 6.12
N ILE A 93 15.50 0.44 5.51
CA ILE A 93 16.66 1.08 4.91
C ILE A 93 17.18 2.15 5.89
N PRO A 94 18.40 2.01 6.41
CA PRO A 94 19.07 3.04 7.20
C PRO A 94 19.67 4.13 6.30
N ASN A 95 19.83 5.32 6.86
CA ASN A 95 20.78 6.33 6.38
C ASN A 95 22.21 6.00 6.86
N ASP A 96 23.21 6.68 6.32
CA ASP A 96 24.62 6.51 6.70
C ASP A 96 24.90 6.80 8.19
N ASP A 97 24.07 7.61 8.85
CA ASP A 97 24.17 7.94 10.28
C ASP A 97 23.40 6.95 11.19
N GLY A 98 22.81 5.90 10.62
CA GLY A 98 22.00 4.91 11.34
C GLY A 98 20.58 5.38 11.67
N SER A 99 20.16 6.58 11.22
CA SER A 99 18.77 6.98 11.27
C SER A 99 17.93 6.25 10.22
N LEU A 100 16.62 6.20 10.43
CA LEU A 100 15.70 5.52 9.53
C LEU A 100 15.46 6.35 8.25
N PHE A 101 15.76 5.77 7.08
CA PHE A 101 15.48 6.41 5.78
C PHE A 101 14.06 6.11 5.31
N ASN A 102 13.74 4.83 5.09
CA ASN A 102 12.39 4.37 4.74
C ASN A 102 12.23 2.88 5.06
N VAL A 103 11.00 2.35 4.91
CA VAL A 103 10.71 0.93 5.15
C VAL A 103 9.91 0.35 4.00
N HIS A 104 10.43 -0.73 3.43
CA HIS A 104 9.85 -1.42 2.28
C HIS A 104 9.09 -2.66 2.74
N CYS A 105 7.78 -2.70 2.49
CA CYS A 105 6.87 -3.76 2.90
C CYS A 105 6.49 -4.64 1.71
N THR A 106 6.69 -5.95 1.83
CA THR A 106 6.52 -6.93 0.73
C THR A 106 5.46 -7.99 1.03
N SER A 107 5.03 -8.14 2.29
CA SER A 107 4.01 -9.12 2.69
C SER A 107 2.59 -8.52 2.72
N PRO A 108 1.55 -9.29 2.31
CA PRO A 108 0.15 -8.91 2.52
C PRO A 108 -0.25 -8.81 4.01
N LYS A 109 0.63 -9.23 4.93
CA LYS A 109 0.45 -9.08 6.38
C LYS A 109 0.80 -7.67 6.88
N VAL A 110 1.15 -6.74 6.00
CA VAL A 110 1.26 -5.31 6.29
C VAL A 110 0.08 -4.58 5.65
N ALA A 111 -0.79 -3.99 6.47
CA ALA A 111 -1.92 -3.19 5.99
C ALA A 111 -1.51 -1.72 5.77
N ILE A 112 -2.23 -1.00 4.90
CA ILE A 112 -2.06 0.44 4.69
C ILE A 112 -3.31 1.13 5.24
N ALA A 113 -3.20 1.86 6.35
CA ALA A 113 -4.37 2.41 7.04
C ALA A 113 -5.12 3.45 6.20
N GLU A 114 -4.38 4.31 5.49
CA GLU A 114 -4.97 5.39 4.68
C GLU A 114 -5.63 4.88 3.40
N HIS A 115 -5.20 3.72 2.90
CA HIS A 115 -5.66 3.09 1.67
C HIS A 115 -5.89 1.58 1.88
N PRO A 116 -6.93 1.19 2.64
CA PRO A 116 -7.17 -0.20 3.00
C PRO A 116 -7.42 -1.12 1.80
N GLU A 117 -7.76 -0.57 0.63
CA GLU A 117 -7.90 -1.28 -0.64
C GLU A 117 -6.57 -1.65 -1.29
N TRP A 118 -5.46 -1.02 -0.89
CA TRP A 118 -4.12 -1.29 -1.42
C TRP A 118 -3.47 -2.44 -0.65
N ILE A 119 -3.66 -3.66 -1.14
CA ILE A 119 -3.15 -4.86 -0.50
C ILE A 119 -1.90 -5.33 -1.26
N ILE A 120 -0.76 -5.42 -0.57
CA ILE A 120 0.49 -5.91 -1.15
C ILE A 120 0.30 -7.34 -1.67
N GLY A 121 0.74 -7.59 -2.90
CA GLY A 121 0.53 -8.85 -3.60
C GLY A 121 -0.87 -9.01 -4.21
N ALA A 122 -1.82 -8.12 -4.01
CA ALA A 122 -3.13 -8.15 -4.67
C ALA A 122 -3.15 -7.24 -5.92
N PRO A 123 -4.14 -7.42 -6.83
CA PRO A 123 -4.42 -6.43 -7.87
C PRO A 123 -4.72 -5.06 -7.27
N PHE A 124 -4.08 -4.03 -7.81
CA PHE A 124 -4.31 -2.65 -7.41
C PHE A 124 -5.72 -2.19 -7.76
N GLN A 125 -6.33 -1.46 -6.84
CA GLN A 125 -7.69 -0.96 -6.93
C GLN A 125 -7.68 0.53 -6.64
N ASN A 126 -8.61 1.25 -7.27
CA ASN A 126 -8.86 2.66 -7.04
C ASN A 126 -7.62 3.54 -7.29
N SER A 127 -7.36 3.89 -8.55
CA SER A 127 -6.25 4.80 -8.89
C SER A 127 -6.52 6.27 -8.55
N ALA A 128 -7.77 6.63 -8.20
CA ALA A 128 -8.19 8.01 -8.00
C ALA A 128 -7.38 8.80 -6.95
N PRO A 129 -6.89 8.18 -5.83
CA PRO A 129 -6.05 8.88 -4.87
C PRO A 129 -4.64 9.19 -5.38
N LEU A 130 -4.13 8.48 -6.38
CA LEU A 130 -2.76 8.67 -6.86
C LEU A 130 -2.59 10.00 -7.60
N THR A 131 -1.65 10.82 -7.12
CA THR A 131 -1.33 12.12 -7.75
C THR A 131 -0.08 12.04 -8.62
N ALA A 132 0.87 11.18 -8.26
CA ALA A 132 2.17 11.07 -8.93
C ALA A 132 2.70 9.63 -8.94
N CYS A 133 3.60 9.36 -9.88
CA CYS A 133 4.43 8.17 -9.91
C CYS A 133 5.87 8.58 -10.19
N GLU A 134 6.82 7.95 -9.53
CA GLU A 134 8.26 8.14 -9.73
C GLU A 134 8.92 6.82 -10.12
N CYS A 135 10.00 6.91 -10.90
CA CYS A 135 10.78 5.76 -11.30
C CYS A 135 11.89 5.45 -10.31
N TRP A 136 11.75 4.35 -9.60
CA TRP A 136 12.78 3.85 -8.69
C TRP A 136 13.48 2.69 -9.39
N GLY A 137 14.51 3.04 -10.16
CA GLY A 137 15.11 2.13 -11.14
C GLY A 137 14.22 2.02 -12.38
N THR A 138 13.81 0.80 -12.72
CA THR A 138 12.94 0.53 -13.90
C THR A 138 11.47 0.34 -13.55
N ARG A 139 11.11 0.46 -12.28
CA ARG A 139 9.79 0.15 -11.75
C ARG A 139 9.16 1.40 -11.14
N PRO A 140 7.86 1.63 -11.38
CA PRO A 140 7.18 2.79 -10.82
C PRO A 140 6.83 2.60 -9.34
N MET A 141 6.96 3.68 -8.58
CA MET A 141 6.44 3.88 -7.24
C MET A 141 5.41 5.01 -7.31
N CYS A 142 4.16 4.73 -7.02
CA CYS A 142 3.07 5.70 -7.11
C CYS A 142 2.53 6.04 -5.72
N PHE A 143 2.14 7.31 -5.53
CA PHE A 143 1.66 7.82 -4.25
C PHE A 143 0.66 8.97 -4.45
N ARG A 144 -0.02 9.32 -3.36
CA ARG A 144 -0.71 10.60 -3.22
C ARG A 144 0.24 11.58 -2.55
N SER A 145 0.34 12.79 -3.08
CA SER A 145 1.20 13.85 -2.53
C SER A 145 0.73 14.20 -1.12
N GLY A 146 1.67 14.25 -0.18
CA GLY A 146 1.40 14.43 1.25
C GLY A 146 1.24 13.12 2.04
N ASP A 147 1.18 11.97 1.37
CA ASP A 147 1.12 10.69 2.07
C ASP A 147 2.52 10.20 2.45
N HIS A 148 2.57 9.38 3.49
CA HIS A 148 3.79 8.69 3.92
C HIS A 148 3.94 7.31 3.27
N VAL A 149 3.04 6.94 2.35
CA VAL A 149 3.04 5.64 1.69
C VAL A 149 3.07 5.78 0.17
N ALA A 150 3.90 4.96 -0.47
CA ALA A 150 3.93 4.75 -1.90
C ALA A 150 3.76 3.26 -2.21
N VAL A 151 3.12 2.90 -3.31
CA VAL A 151 2.96 1.51 -3.78
C VAL A 151 3.74 1.29 -5.07
N GLY A 152 4.45 0.15 -5.13
CA GLY A 152 5.31 -0.22 -6.25
C GLY A 152 4.70 -1.30 -7.12
N PHE A 153 5.00 -1.27 -8.43
CA PHE A 153 4.47 -2.20 -9.42
C PHE A 153 5.57 -2.87 -10.25
N GLN A 154 5.34 -4.10 -10.70
CA GLN A 154 6.27 -4.82 -11.56
C GLN A 154 6.00 -4.59 -13.06
N ILE A 155 5.77 -3.33 -13.44
CA ILE A 155 5.64 -2.89 -14.83
C ILE A 155 6.74 -1.89 -15.20
N ALA A 156 6.80 -1.46 -16.46
CA ALA A 156 7.69 -0.37 -16.86
C ALA A 156 7.11 0.98 -16.42
N CYS A 157 7.97 2.00 -16.36
CA CYS A 157 7.63 3.36 -15.94
C CYS A 157 6.82 4.19 -16.95
N ASP A 158 6.53 3.65 -18.12
CA ASP A 158 6.10 4.45 -19.26
C ASP A 158 4.68 5.04 -19.06
N ASN A 159 4.54 6.33 -19.33
CA ASN A 159 3.26 7.07 -19.40
C ASN A 159 2.45 7.18 -18.09
N LEU A 160 3.09 7.09 -16.92
CA LEU A 160 2.39 7.10 -15.61
C LEU A 160 2.14 8.51 -15.01
N ASP A 161 2.62 9.57 -15.66
CA ASP A 161 2.44 10.95 -15.19
C ASP A 161 1.00 11.47 -15.38
N SER A 162 0.22 10.82 -16.24
CA SER A 162 -1.17 11.19 -16.51
C SER A 162 -2.18 10.40 -15.67
N PRO A 163 -3.38 10.96 -15.38
CA PRO A 163 -4.45 10.20 -14.72
C PRO A 163 -4.84 8.92 -15.47
N ALA A 164 -4.83 8.95 -16.81
CA ALA A 164 -5.12 7.78 -17.63
C ALA A 164 -4.04 6.69 -17.48
N GLY A 165 -2.77 7.09 -17.42
CA GLY A 165 -1.65 6.20 -17.13
C GLY A 165 -1.76 5.54 -15.76
N ARG A 166 -2.08 6.32 -14.72
CA ARG A 166 -2.30 5.78 -13.37
C ARG A 166 -3.52 4.85 -13.30
N LYS A 167 -4.57 5.14 -14.05
CA LYS A 167 -5.73 4.24 -14.17
C LYS A 167 -5.37 2.90 -14.81
N ALA A 168 -4.40 2.87 -15.72
CA ALA A 168 -3.90 1.62 -16.31
C ALA A 168 -3.19 0.70 -15.29
N LEU A 169 -2.88 1.19 -14.09
CA LEU A 169 -2.38 0.37 -12.98
C LEU A 169 -3.47 -0.47 -12.31
N GLU A 170 -4.75 -0.13 -12.49
CA GLU A 170 -5.85 -0.92 -11.91
C GLU A 170 -5.82 -2.35 -12.45
N GLY A 171 -5.84 -3.33 -11.55
CA GLY A 171 -5.65 -4.74 -11.88
C GLY A 171 -4.19 -5.21 -11.92
N VAL A 172 -3.21 -4.30 -11.95
CA VAL A 172 -1.78 -4.65 -11.84
C VAL A 172 -1.46 -5.03 -10.40
N ARG A 173 -0.72 -6.11 -10.20
CA ARG A 173 -0.35 -6.56 -8.84
C ARG A 173 0.57 -5.54 -8.15
N ILE A 174 0.21 -5.15 -6.93
CA ILE A 174 1.09 -4.38 -6.05
C ILE A 174 2.25 -5.26 -5.62
N GLN A 175 3.48 -4.87 -5.92
CA GLN A 175 4.68 -5.62 -5.57
C GLN A 175 5.14 -5.33 -4.14
N ARG A 176 5.03 -4.07 -3.73
CA ARG A 176 5.45 -3.60 -2.40
C ARG A 176 4.72 -2.31 -2.04
N ALA A 177 4.71 -1.99 -0.76
CA ALA A 177 4.47 -0.64 -0.26
C ALA A 177 5.75 -0.10 0.37
N VAL A 178 5.96 1.21 0.34
CA VAL A 178 7.08 1.87 1.00
C VAL A 178 6.51 2.92 1.93
N TRP A 179 6.81 2.81 3.21
CA TRP A 179 6.55 3.87 4.18
C TRP A 179 7.79 4.76 4.32
N ASN A 180 7.57 6.07 4.37
CA ASN A 180 8.62 7.08 4.49
C ASN A 180 8.30 8.01 5.67
N PRO A 181 9.23 8.28 6.59
CA PRO A 181 9.09 9.29 7.64
C PRO A 181 8.72 10.67 7.12
N VAL A 182 9.18 11.01 5.91
CA VAL A 182 8.86 12.28 5.23
C VAL A 182 7.78 12.00 4.18
N PRO A 183 6.71 12.82 4.12
CA PRO A 183 5.66 12.61 3.12
C PRO A 183 6.17 12.78 1.69
N PHE A 184 5.69 11.94 0.79
CA PHE A 184 6.02 12.00 -0.63
C PHE A 184 5.41 13.26 -1.28
N GLY A 185 6.15 13.94 -2.15
CA GLY A 185 5.69 15.15 -2.82
C GLY A 185 5.43 16.35 -1.88
N GLY A 186 5.92 16.31 -0.64
CA GLY A 186 5.90 17.46 0.27
C GLY A 186 6.87 18.58 -0.14
N PRO A 187 6.73 19.80 0.41
CA PRO A 187 7.67 20.88 0.17
C PRO A 187 9.04 20.44 0.65
N SER A 188 9.96 20.26 -0.29
CA SER A 188 11.31 19.79 -0.02
C SER A 188 12.02 20.81 0.87
N SER A 189 12.17 20.54 2.16
CA SER A 189 13.21 21.16 2.95
C SER A 189 14.55 20.54 2.51
N GLY A 190 15.07 21.02 1.38
CA GLY A 190 16.49 21.01 1.03
C GLY A 190 17.21 19.68 0.75
N THR A 191 16.61 18.51 0.94
CA THR A 191 17.29 17.24 0.60
C THR A 191 16.52 16.54 -0.50
N SER A 192 16.92 16.81 -1.74
CA SER A 192 16.61 15.93 -2.86
C SER A 192 17.20 14.55 -2.54
N SER A 193 16.38 13.61 -2.10
CA SER A 193 16.79 12.21 -2.03
C SER A 193 17.19 11.79 -3.45
N PRO A 194 18.47 11.47 -3.71
CA PRO A 194 18.79 10.85 -4.98
C PRO A 194 18.02 9.52 -5.05
N PRO A 195 17.50 9.14 -6.23
CA PRO A 195 16.97 7.79 -6.39
C PRO A 195 18.05 6.79 -5.95
N PRO A 196 17.69 5.67 -5.31
CA PRO A 196 18.65 4.63 -4.99
C PRO A 196 19.41 4.28 -6.27
N SER A 197 20.72 4.46 -6.23
CA SER A 197 21.59 4.28 -7.40
C SER A 197 21.45 2.85 -7.91
N LYS A 198 20.91 2.70 -9.12
CA LYS A 198 20.89 1.49 -9.97
C LYS A 198 20.60 0.17 -9.22
N SER A 199 19.33 -0.05 -8.90
CA SER A 199 18.79 -1.40 -8.73
C SER A 199 18.75 -2.13 -10.08
N LEU A 200 19.87 -2.73 -10.47
CA LEU A 200 19.95 -3.73 -11.53
C LEU A 200 19.96 -5.11 -10.86
N LEU A 201 18.79 -5.74 -10.70
CA LEU A 201 18.54 -7.17 -10.86
C LEU A 201 17.20 -7.52 -10.21
N VAL A 202 16.24 -7.89 -11.05
CA VAL A 202 15.00 -8.57 -10.69
C VAL A 202 15.34 -10.07 -10.67
N PRO A 203 15.20 -10.81 -9.55
CA PRO A 203 15.17 -12.27 -9.63
C PRO A 203 13.89 -12.71 -10.36
N PRO A 204 13.93 -13.84 -11.09
CA PRO A 204 12.87 -14.29 -12.00
C PRO A 204 11.51 -14.48 -11.31
#